data_AF-A0AAV9UFI7-F1
#
_entry.id   AF-A0AAV9UFI7-F1
#
_cell.length_a   1.000
_cell.length_b   1.000
_cell.length_c   1.000
_cell.angle_alpha   90.00
_cell.angle_beta   90.00
_cell.angle_gamma   90.00
#
_symmetry.space_group_name_H-M   'P 1'
#
loop_
_entity.id
_entity.type
_entity.pdbx_description
1 polymer ?
#
loop_
_entity_poly.entity_id
_entity_poly.type
_entity_poly.pdbx_seq_one_letter_code
_entity_poly.pdbx_strand_id
1 'polypeptide(L)'
;MPTPKAPTTGSSTFTPDSFFAAWSEDRRKDPVPDDDLRTAIIQTFGLKPEDNYVYHAIASVTLQQVQAAIADGGKRGLHAWYRDEKGELLEPPPQADITAYTSIFNPATASNKAFSNFVSNAKKQSLRAGISSHLSSLRLLPSTISIPRSKTHINPYLDFWQWSCHNLEWCGPNEATASVKNSHHILPIFMHHFGCVCPSYESIEVIKAVSRKRNIIDMGSGNGYWTYMLRRAGLTVAAVDNMQSLWRTMWIDDTIVEDGIKFLKRKSSGKEDVLLLVYPIVSLDFTRQILAGYAGDVICIAGTQNSNGYTAFKDITVAEYFEKEMKNFQKIVQIPLPSFAGKDEALYVFERKESSAGESTS
;
A
#
# COMPACT_ATOMS: atom_id res chain seq x y z
N MET A 1 17.75 -22.97 -19.09
CA MET A 1 17.60 -23.40 -17.68
C MET A 1 16.14 -23.22 -17.30
N PRO A 2 15.48 -24.16 -16.58
CA PRO A 2 14.13 -23.92 -16.06
C PRO A 2 14.19 -22.76 -15.06
N THR A 3 13.30 -21.79 -15.21
CA THR A 3 13.25 -20.50 -14.52
C THR A 3 13.15 -20.68 -13.00
N PRO A 4 13.94 -19.96 -12.17
CA PRO A 4 13.67 -19.88 -10.74
C PRO A 4 12.29 -19.23 -10.59
N LYS A 5 11.25 -19.97 -10.21
CA LYS A 5 9.94 -19.37 -9.93
C LYS A 5 10.05 -18.54 -8.65
N ALA A 6 9.42 -17.37 -8.61
CA ALA A 6 9.37 -16.52 -7.42
C ALA A 6 8.95 -17.36 -6.19
N PRO A 7 9.83 -17.54 -5.19
CA PRO A 7 9.59 -18.54 -4.16
C PRO A 7 8.88 -17.96 -2.93
N THR A 8 8.11 -18.82 -2.25
CA THR A 8 7.78 -18.64 -0.84
C THR A 8 8.63 -19.58 0.00
N THR A 9 9.40 -19.03 0.94
CA THR A 9 10.24 -19.82 1.85
C THR A 9 9.39 -20.80 2.67
N GLY A 10 9.71 -22.08 2.56
CA GLY A 10 9.00 -23.19 3.21
C GLY A 10 7.76 -23.68 2.45
N SER A 11 7.44 -23.11 1.29
CA SER A 11 6.37 -23.60 0.42
C SER A 11 6.84 -24.72 -0.49
N SER A 12 5.95 -25.65 -0.80
CA SER A 12 6.17 -26.74 -1.77
C SER A 12 5.46 -26.51 -3.11
N THR A 13 4.54 -25.55 -3.18
CA THR A 13 3.59 -25.42 -4.30
C THR A 13 3.37 -23.98 -4.78
N PHE A 14 3.83 -22.97 -4.04
CA PHE A 14 3.54 -21.58 -4.37
C PHE A 14 4.17 -21.16 -5.71
N THR A 15 3.33 -20.56 -6.55
CA THR A 15 3.76 -19.68 -7.65
C THR A 15 2.77 -18.53 -7.76
N PRO A 16 3.20 -17.31 -8.14
CA PRO A 16 2.30 -16.16 -8.28
C PRO A 16 1.09 -16.41 -9.19
N ASP A 17 1.30 -17.05 -10.35
CA ASP A 17 0.23 -17.29 -11.33
C ASP A 17 -0.76 -18.35 -10.87
N SER A 18 -0.27 -19.49 -10.33
CA SER A 18 -1.14 -20.52 -9.79
C SER A 18 -1.94 -20.01 -8.59
N PHE A 19 -1.33 -19.18 -7.74
CA PHE A 19 -1.98 -18.53 -6.62
C PHE A 19 -3.17 -17.67 -7.07
N PHE A 20 -2.96 -16.78 -8.05
CA PHE A 20 -4.02 -15.93 -8.56
C PHE A 20 -5.09 -16.71 -9.32
N ALA A 21 -4.71 -17.77 -10.06
CA ALA A 21 -5.66 -18.63 -10.76
C ALA A 21 -6.56 -19.40 -9.79
N ALA A 22 -6.04 -19.78 -8.61
CA ALA A 22 -6.78 -20.48 -7.57
C ALA A 22 -7.64 -19.54 -6.68
N TRP A 23 -7.49 -18.22 -6.79
CA TRP A 23 -8.19 -17.24 -5.95
C TRP A 23 -9.64 -17.02 -6.38
N SER A 24 -10.49 -18.00 -6.07
CA SER A 24 -11.88 -18.09 -6.48
C SER A 24 -12.79 -17.00 -5.89
N GLU A 25 -14.00 -16.84 -6.44
CA GLU A 25 -15.03 -15.96 -5.86
C GLU A 25 -15.35 -16.33 -4.41
N ASP A 26 -15.41 -17.62 -4.08
CA ASP A 26 -15.70 -18.08 -2.72
C ASP A 26 -14.57 -17.71 -1.76
N ARG A 27 -13.31 -17.87 -2.20
CA ARG A 27 -12.15 -17.45 -1.42
C ARG A 27 -12.08 -15.94 -1.22
N ARG A 28 -12.56 -15.15 -2.19
CA ARG A 28 -12.66 -13.69 -2.05
C ARG A 28 -13.71 -13.25 -1.05
N LYS A 29 -14.83 -13.98 -0.97
CA LYS A 29 -15.88 -13.70 0.03
C LYS A 29 -15.45 -14.09 1.43
N ASP A 30 -14.64 -15.13 1.55
CA ASP A 30 -14.13 -15.65 2.82
C ASP A 30 -12.62 -15.98 2.75
N PRO A 31 -11.76 -14.96 2.79
CA PRO A 31 -10.31 -15.14 2.67
C PRO A 31 -9.69 -15.75 3.93
N VAL A 32 -10.39 -15.70 5.07
CA VAL A 32 -9.95 -16.27 6.35
C VAL A 32 -11.13 -17.01 7.01
N PRO A 33 -11.41 -18.24 6.56
CA PRO A 33 -12.49 -19.04 7.13
C PRO A 33 -12.33 -19.23 8.63
N ASP A 34 -13.45 -19.13 9.35
CA ASP A 34 -13.54 -19.28 10.81
C ASP A 34 -12.64 -18.33 11.62
N ASP A 35 -12.22 -17.20 11.03
CA ASP A 35 -11.23 -16.27 11.60
C ASP A 35 -9.88 -16.96 11.96
N ASP A 36 -9.57 -18.09 11.32
CA ASP A 36 -8.30 -18.81 11.47
C ASP A 36 -7.29 -18.34 10.42
N LEU A 37 -6.66 -17.19 10.70
CA LEU A 37 -5.64 -16.61 9.84
C LEU A 37 -4.45 -17.57 9.66
N ARG A 38 -4.06 -18.30 10.69
CA ARG A 38 -2.94 -19.24 10.62
C ARG A 38 -3.20 -20.31 9.56
N THR A 39 -4.33 -20.99 9.64
CA THR A 39 -4.70 -22.03 8.68
C THR A 39 -4.90 -21.44 7.29
N ALA A 40 -5.54 -20.27 7.19
CA ALA A 40 -5.71 -19.56 5.93
C ALA A 40 -4.37 -19.28 5.24
N ILE A 41 -3.37 -18.74 5.95
CA ILE A 41 -2.04 -18.44 5.39
C ILE A 41 -1.30 -19.73 5.01
N ILE A 42 -1.33 -20.76 5.85
CA ILE A 42 -0.68 -22.05 5.57
C ILE A 42 -1.21 -22.65 4.27
N GLN A 43 -2.52 -22.73 4.12
CA GLN A 43 -3.15 -23.29 2.91
C GLN A 43 -2.88 -22.43 1.68
N THR A 44 -3.07 -21.12 1.81
CA THR A 44 -2.96 -20.15 0.71
C THR A 44 -1.55 -20.11 0.12
N PHE A 45 -0.52 -20.24 0.95
CA PHE A 45 0.88 -20.20 0.52
C PHE A 45 1.55 -21.59 0.46
N GLY A 46 0.79 -22.69 0.65
CA GLY A 46 1.30 -24.06 0.56
C GLY A 46 2.41 -24.37 1.57
N LEU A 47 2.28 -23.83 2.79
CA LEU A 47 3.24 -23.98 3.89
C LEU A 47 2.98 -25.28 4.65
N LYS A 48 3.94 -25.65 5.53
CA LYS A 48 3.78 -26.80 6.41
C LYS A 48 2.81 -26.51 7.56
N PRO A 49 2.02 -27.50 8.02
CA PRO A 49 1.14 -27.33 9.18
C PRO A 49 1.87 -26.88 10.45
N GLU A 50 3.11 -27.31 10.66
CA GLU A 50 3.97 -27.01 11.80
C GLU A 50 4.88 -25.79 11.60
N ASP A 51 4.55 -24.91 10.64
CA ASP A 51 5.36 -23.75 10.31
C ASP A 51 5.63 -22.84 11.53
N ASN A 52 6.92 -22.59 11.77
CA ASN A 52 7.43 -21.79 12.88
C ASN A 52 8.26 -20.60 12.39
N TYR A 53 8.07 -20.19 11.13
CA TYR A 53 8.77 -19.04 10.56
C TYR A 53 8.51 -17.79 11.39
N VAL A 54 9.58 -17.04 11.66
CA VAL A 54 9.51 -15.76 12.37
C VAL A 54 9.45 -14.63 11.36
N TYR A 55 8.34 -13.91 11.39
CA TYR A 55 8.07 -12.73 10.59
C TYR A 55 8.63 -11.50 11.30
N HIS A 56 9.45 -10.73 10.62
CA HIS A 56 10.16 -9.58 11.17
C HIS A 56 9.63 -8.28 10.55
N ALA A 57 9.15 -7.37 11.40
CA ALA A 57 8.97 -5.96 11.06
C ALA A 57 9.47 -5.11 12.24
N ILE A 58 8.63 -4.22 12.79
CA ILE A 58 8.92 -3.55 14.08
C ILE A 58 8.93 -4.57 15.23
N ALA A 59 8.04 -5.56 15.17
CA ALA A 59 7.99 -6.70 16.07
C ALA A 59 8.31 -8.00 15.31
N SER A 60 8.74 -9.03 16.05
CA SER A 60 8.97 -10.37 15.51
C SER A 60 7.89 -11.32 16.01
N VAL A 61 7.20 -12.01 15.10
CA VAL A 61 6.03 -12.86 15.42
C VAL A 61 6.02 -14.14 14.59
N THR A 62 5.36 -15.17 15.10
CA THR A 62 5.00 -16.39 14.36
C THR A 62 3.50 -16.40 14.04
N LEU A 63 3.05 -17.22 13.08
CA LEU A 63 1.61 -17.36 12.78
C LEU A 63 0.79 -17.74 14.02
N GLN A 64 1.33 -18.59 14.89
CA GLN A 64 0.64 -19.00 16.12
C GLN A 64 0.46 -17.83 17.09
N GLN A 65 1.48 -17.00 17.28
CA GLN A 65 1.39 -15.81 18.14
C GLN A 65 0.39 -14.79 17.59
N VAL A 66 0.35 -14.62 16.27
CA VAL A 66 -0.62 -13.73 15.63
C VAL A 66 -2.05 -14.25 15.80
N GLN A 67 -2.28 -15.56 15.63
CA GLN A 67 -3.60 -16.16 15.88
C GLN A 67 -4.05 -15.98 17.33
N ALA A 68 -3.13 -16.10 18.29
CA ALA A 68 -3.44 -15.83 19.70
C ALA A 68 -3.82 -14.36 19.94
N ALA A 69 -3.13 -13.42 19.28
CA ALA A 69 -3.47 -11.99 19.36
C ALA A 69 -4.84 -11.68 18.74
N ILE A 70 -5.20 -12.33 17.62
CA ILE A 70 -6.54 -12.25 17.02
C ILE A 70 -7.61 -12.74 18.00
N ALA A 71 -7.39 -13.90 18.62
CA ALA A 71 -8.32 -14.48 19.59
C ALA A 71 -8.50 -13.62 20.86
N ASP A 72 -7.52 -12.77 21.19
CA ASP A 72 -7.63 -11.81 22.28
C ASP A 72 -8.51 -10.59 21.94
N GLY A 73 -8.76 -10.31 20.66
CA GLY A 73 -9.53 -9.16 20.19
C GLY A 73 -9.01 -7.85 20.78
N GLY A 74 -9.90 -6.92 21.13
CA GLY A 74 -9.54 -5.60 21.67
C GLY A 74 -8.90 -5.59 23.08
N LYS A 75 -8.72 -6.75 23.73
CA LYS A 75 -8.12 -6.83 25.07
C LYS A 75 -6.74 -6.17 25.09
N ARG A 76 -6.38 -5.58 26.23
CA ARG A 76 -5.08 -4.91 26.45
C ARG A 76 -4.77 -3.82 25.43
N GLY A 77 -5.80 -3.23 24.80
CA GLY A 77 -5.65 -2.16 23.84
C GLY A 77 -5.15 -2.61 22.46
N LEU A 78 -5.26 -3.89 22.12
CA LEU A 78 -4.85 -4.39 20.81
C LEU A 78 -5.64 -3.76 19.65
N HIS A 79 -6.84 -3.24 19.91
CA HIS A 79 -7.69 -2.52 18.94
C HIS A 79 -7.83 -1.02 19.27
N ALA A 80 -6.92 -0.46 20.07
CA ALA A 80 -7.03 0.92 20.57
C ALA A 80 -6.68 1.98 19.51
N TRP A 81 -7.45 2.04 18.41
CA TRP A 81 -7.14 2.84 17.23
C TRP A 81 -7.66 4.28 17.29
N TYR A 82 -8.82 4.48 17.92
CA TYR A 82 -9.54 5.75 17.86
C TYR A 82 -9.49 6.45 19.20
N ARG A 83 -9.08 7.72 19.20
CA ARG A 83 -9.04 8.56 20.40
C ARG A 83 -9.75 9.87 20.15
N ASP A 84 -10.34 10.42 21.20
CA ASP A 84 -10.90 11.77 21.17
C ASP A 84 -9.81 12.85 21.32
N GLU A 85 -10.21 14.11 21.32
CA GLU A 85 -9.32 15.27 21.47
C GLU A 85 -8.55 15.29 22.81
N LYS A 86 -9.05 14.57 23.83
CA LYS A 86 -8.39 14.43 25.14
C LYS A 86 -7.45 13.24 25.19
N GLY A 87 -7.39 12.43 24.13
CA GLY A 87 -6.59 11.21 24.06
C GLY A 87 -7.29 9.97 24.63
N GLU A 88 -8.56 10.10 25.05
CA GLU A 88 -9.34 8.99 25.60
C GLU A 88 -9.77 8.03 24.49
N LEU A 89 -9.79 6.74 24.81
CA LEU A 89 -10.15 5.70 23.85
C LEU A 89 -11.63 5.82 23.48
N LEU A 90 -11.93 5.84 22.18
CA LEU A 90 -13.28 5.80 21.66
C LEU A 90 -13.75 4.35 21.47
N GLU A 91 -15.06 4.16 21.53
CA GLU A 91 -15.68 2.87 21.22
C GLU A 91 -15.38 2.46 19.77
N PRO A 92 -15.22 1.15 19.51
CA PRO A 92 -15.04 0.64 18.15
C PRO A 92 -16.17 1.07 17.20
N PRO A 93 -15.86 1.29 15.91
CA PRO A 93 -16.86 1.66 14.93
C PRO A 93 -17.86 0.51 14.67
N PRO A 94 -19.12 0.82 14.31
CA PRO A 94 -20.05 -0.21 13.86
C PRO A 94 -19.54 -0.95 12.62
N GLN A 95 -19.84 -2.24 12.51
CA GLN A 95 -19.43 -3.08 11.37
C GLN A 95 -19.87 -2.50 10.01
N ALA A 96 -21.03 -1.85 9.94
CA ALA A 96 -21.51 -1.17 8.74
C ALA A 96 -20.60 -0.02 8.28
N ASP A 97 -19.95 0.68 9.21
CA ASP A 97 -18.99 1.75 8.87
C ASP A 97 -17.65 1.17 8.39
N ILE A 98 -17.22 0.03 8.93
CA ILE A 98 -16.07 -0.72 8.42
C ILE A 98 -16.33 -1.22 6.99
N THR A 99 -17.51 -1.81 6.73
CA THR A 99 -17.91 -2.20 5.37
C THR A 99 -17.95 -0.99 4.43
N ALA A 100 -18.48 0.15 4.89
CA ALA A 100 -18.53 1.35 4.08
C ALA A 100 -17.13 1.86 3.72
N TYR A 101 -16.19 1.85 4.67
CA TYR A 101 -14.80 2.24 4.43
C TYR A 101 -14.12 1.29 3.44
N THR A 102 -14.14 -0.02 3.70
CA THR A 102 -13.50 -1.00 2.81
C THR A 102 -14.09 -0.99 1.40
N SER A 103 -15.38 -0.67 1.26
CA SER A 103 -16.06 -0.57 -0.04
C SER A 103 -15.55 0.54 -0.96
N ILE A 104 -14.87 1.57 -0.44
CA ILE A 104 -14.29 2.63 -1.29
C ILE A 104 -13.19 2.09 -2.21
N PHE A 105 -12.60 0.94 -1.85
CA PHE A 105 -11.56 0.26 -2.62
C PHE A 105 -12.10 -0.83 -3.55
N ASN A 106 -13.43 -1.03 -3.59
CA ASN A 106 -14.03 -2.08 -4.41
C ASN A 106 -13.97 -1.73 -5.91
N PRO A 107 -13.25 -2.52 -6.73
CA PRO A 107 -13.06 -2.22 -8.15
C PRO A 107 -14.35 -2.29 -8.97
N ALA A 108 -15.38 -2.99 -8.50
CA ALA A 108 -16.65 -3.12 -9.19
C ALA A 108 -17.51 -1.84 -9.11
N THR A 109 -17.15 -0.91 -8.23
CA THR A 109 -17.82 0.38 -8.04
C THR A 109 -16.99 1.51 -8.62
N ALA A 110 -17.65 2.55 -9.15
CA ALA A 110 -16.93 3.72 -9.64
C ALA A 110 -16.32 4.45 -8.44
N SER A 111 -15.00 4.60 -8.41
CA SER A 111 -14.26 5.08 -7.22
C SER A 111 -14.81 6.39 -6.67
N ASN A 112 -14.96 7.43 -7.50
CA ASN A 112 -15.51 8.71 -7.06
C ASN A 112 -16.93 8.58 -6.47
N LYS A 113 -17.77 7.68 -7.01
CA LYS A 113 -19.10 7.43 -6.47
C LYS A 113 -19.03 6.70 -5.12
N ALA A 114 -18.17 5.70 -4.99
CA ALA A 114 -17.97 4.97 -3.74
C ALA A 114 -17.47 5.92 -2.64
N PHE A 115 -16.50 6.77 -2.95
CA PHE A 115 -15.98 7.79 -2.04
C PHE A 115 -17.04 8.81 -1.66
N SER A 116 -17.77 9.39 -2.62
CA SER A 116 -18.84 10.34 -2.32
C SER A 116 -19.94 9.73 -1.44
N ASN A 117 -20.31 8.47 -1.69
CA ASN A 117 -21.27 7.75 -0.84
C ASN A 117 -20.72 7.47 0.56
N PHE A 118 -19.42 7.21 0.70
CA PHE A 118 -18.78 7.04 1.99
C PHE A 118 -18.92 8.31 2.84
N VAL A 119 -18.66 9.48 2.23
CA VAL A 119 -18.78 10.80 2.87
C VAL A 119 -20.24 11.17 3.16
N SER A 120 -21.12 11.09 2.16
CA SER A 120 -22.49 11.63 2.25
C SER A 120 -23.40 10.88 3.23
N ASN A 121 -23.11 9.60 3.48
CA ASN A 121 -23.91 8.75 4.37
C ASN A 121 -23.33 8.64 5.78
N ALA A 122 -22.26 9.39 6.10
CA ALA A 122 -21.70 9.42 7.45
C ALA A 122 -22.67 10.14 8.41
N LYS A 123 -23.02 9.49 9.52
CA LYS A 123 -23.82 10.14 10.58
C LYS A 123 -23.00 11.26 11.20
N LYS A 124 -23.62 12.42 11.44
CA LYS A 124 -22.97 13.53 12.14
C LYS A 124 -22.38 13.03 13.46
N GLN A 125 -21.16 13.48 13.79
CA GLN A 125 -20.43 13.11 15.01
C GLN A 125 -20.02 11.62 15.13
N SER A 126 -20.22 10.80 14.09
CA SER A 126 -19.67 9.44 14.06
C SER A 126 -18.17 9.45 13.76
N LEU A 127 -17.46 8.37 14.13
CA LEU A 127 -16.08 8.12 13.70
C LEU A 127 -15.95 8.22 12.17
N ARG A 128 -16.88 7.63 11.44
CA ARG A 128 -16.94 7.70 9.98
C ARG A 128 -16.99 9.12 9.46
N ALA A 129 -17.67 10.05 10.14
CA ALA A 129 -17.70 11.45 9.71
C ALA A 129 -16.32 12.10 9.84
N GLY A 130 -15.60 11.86 10.94
CA GLY A 130 -14.22 12.34 11.12
C GLY A 130 -13.26 11.77 10.07
N ILE A 131 -13.35 10.46 9.82
CA ILE A 131 -12.56 9.75 8.81
C ILE A 131 -12.89 10.27 7.40
N SER A 132 -14.17 10.45 7.08
CA SER A 132 -14.62 11.00 5.80
C SER A 132 -14.09 12.40 5.57
N SER A 133 -14.11 13.25 6.61
CA SER A 133 -13.56 14.61 6.56
C SER A 133 -12.05 14.59 6.30
N HIS A 134 -11.32 13.77 7.06
CA HIS A 134 -9.86 13.58 6.93
C HIS A 134 -9.47 13.11 5.52
N LEU A 135 -10.10 12.04 5.03
CA LEU A 135 -9.80 11.53 3.69
C LEU A 135 -10.20 12.51 2.59
N SER A 136 -11.29 13.26 2.77
CA SER A 136 -11.76 14.23 1.75
C SER A 136 -10.86 15.45 1.65
N SER A 137 -10.30 15.93 2.78
CA SER A 137 -9.40 17.08 2.78
C SER A 137 -8.07 16.79 2.07
N LEU A 138 -7.67 15.52 2.04
CA LEU A 138 -6.43 15.06 1.43
C LEU A 138 -6.59 14.54 -0.01
N ARG A 139 -7.80 14.15 -0.40
CA ARG A 139 -8.05 13.53 -1.70
C ARG A 139 -7.96 14.54 -2.84
N LEU A 140 -7.08 14.25 -3.79
CA LEU A 140 -6.92 14.94 -5.06
C LEU A 140 -6.91 13.90 -6.20
N LEU A 141 -7.95 13.89 -7.03
CA LEU A 141 -7.99 13.10 -8.26
C LEU A 141 -8.55 13.98 -9.40
N PRO A 142 -7.74 14.36 -10.40
CA PRO A 142 -8.18 15.20 -11.48
C PRO A 142 -9.15 14.45 -12.40
N SER A 143 -10.13 15.16 -12.95
CA SER A 143 -11.14 14.60 -13.86
C SER A 143 -10.56 14.06 -15.18
N THR A 144 -9.33 14.44 -15.52
CA THR A 144 -8.59 13.94 -16.68
C THR A 144 -8.12 12.49 -16.50
N ILE A 145 -8.07 11.97 -15.28
CA ILE A 145 -7.74 10.57 -15.00
C ILE A 145 -9.04 9.78 -14.83
N SER A 146 -9.33 8.91 -15.79
CA SER A 146 -10.49 8.02 -15.73
C SER A 146 -10.14 6.71 -15.03
N ILE A 147 -10.93 6.34 -14.03
CA ILE A 147 -10.82 5.06 -13.33
C ILE A 147 -11.98 4.17 -13.78
N PRO A 148 -11.77 3.21 -14.70
CA PRO A 148 -12.82 2.30 -15.13
C PRO A 148 -13.27 1.42 -13.96
N ARG A 149 -14.44 0.78 -14.07
CA ARG A 149 -14.85 -0.28 -13.13
C ARG A 149 -14.32 -1.62 -13.60
N SER A 150 -14.03 -2.52 -12.66
CA SER A 150 -13.68 -3.90 -12.96
C SER A 150 -14.33 -4.87 -11.98
N LYS A 151 -15.07 -5.83 -12.52
CA LYS A 151 -15.57 -6.99 -11.76
C LYS A 151 -14.59 -8.16 -11.76
N THR A 152 -13.53 -8.08 -12.56
CA THR A 152 -12.56 -9.15 -12.80
C THR A 152 -11.20 -8.85 -12.20
N HIS A 153 -11.02 -7.68 -11.58
CA HIS A 153 -9.79 -7.37 -10.86
C HIS A 153 -9.70 -8.25 -9.61
N ILE A 154 -8.64 -9.04 -9.53
CA ILE A 154 -8.35 -9.95 -8.40
C ILE A 154 -7.20 -9.34 -7.62
N ASN A 155 -7.35 -9.23 -6.30
CA ASN A 155 -6.30 -8.74 -5.41
C ASN A 155 -6.40 -9.43 -4.04
N PRO A 156 -5.74 -10.57 -3.86
CA PRO A 156 -5.81 -11.36 -2.63
C PRO A 156 -5.37 -10.57 -1.38
N TYR A 157 -4.40 -9.66 -1.54
CA TYR A 157 -3.99 -8.77 -0.45
C TYR A 157 -5.16 -7.87 0.01
N LEU A 158 -5.92 -7.31 -0.92
CA LEU A 158 -7.07 -6.47 -0.59
C LEU A 158 -8.14 -7.26 0.17
N ASP A 159 -8.36 -8.53 -0.19
CA ASP A 159 -9.34 -9.39 0.49
C ASP A 159 -8.91 -9.71 1.93
N PHE A 160 -7.64 -10.12 2.15
CA PHE A 160 -7.09 -10.31 3.49
C PHE A 160 -7.09 -9.00 4.30
N TRP A 161 -6.78 -7.87 3.66
CA TRP A 161 -6.82 -6.56 4.29
C TRP A 161 -8.24 -6.20 4.73
N GLN A 162 -9.24 -6.41 3.87
CA GLN A 162 -10.64 -6.14 4.19
C GLN A 162 -11.11 -6.99 5.38
N TRP A 163 -10.78 -8.29 5.39
CA TRP A 163 -11.02 -9.13 6.55
C TRP A 163 -10.34 -8.58 7.81
N SER A 164 -9.08 -8.17 7.71
CA SER A 164 -8.36 -7.61 8.87
C SER A 164 -8.99 -6.31 9.38
N CYS A 165 -9.63 -5.52 8.52
CA CYS A 165 -10.35 -4.32 8.95
C CYS A 165 -11.56 -4.69 9.81
N HIS A 166 -12.32 -5.71 9.41
CA HIS A 166 -13.45 -6.22 10.19
C HIS A 166 -13.02 -6.86 11.51
N ASN A 167 -11.98 -7.69 11.47
CA ASN A 167 -11.46 -8.39 12.65
C ASN A 167 -10.87 -7.42 13.68
N LEU A 168 -10.14 -6.40 13.23
CA LEU A 168 -9.47 -5.41 14.08
C LEU A 168 -10.31 -4.16 14.36
N GLU A 169 -11.57 -4.14 13.95
CA GLU A 169 -12.49 -3.01 14.18
C GLU A 169 -11.98 -1.67 13.61
N TRP A 170 -11.38 -1.72 12.42
CA TRP A 170 -10.78 -0.57 11.73
C TRP A 170 -11.66 -0.07 10.60
N CYS A 171 -12.14 1.18 10.71
CA CYS A 171 -12.94 1.85 9.68
C CYS A 171 -12.20 2.98 8.94
N GLY A 172 -10.86 3.00 9.03
CA GLY A 172 -10.00 3.96 8.33
C GLY A 172 -9.39 5.04 9.22
N PRO A 173 -8.46 5.84 8.66
CA PRO A 173 -7.69 6.83 9.41
C PRO A 173 -8.45 8.14 9.61
N ASN A 174 -8.15 8.78 10.74
CA ASN A 174 -8.52 10.15 11.07
C ASN A 174 -7.28 10.95 11.47
N GLU A 175 -7.43 12.24 11.78
CA GLU A 175 -6.32 13.10 12.19
C GLU A 175 -5.53 12.52 13.39
N ALA A 176 -6.23 11.95 14.37
CA ALA A 176 -5.60 11.34 15.55
C ALA A 176 -4.74 10.10 15.23
N THR A 177 -4.89 9.49 14.05
CA THR A 177 -4.12 8.31 13.63
C THR A 177 -2.61 8.59 13.60
N ALA A 178 -2.19 9.84 13.39
CA ALA A 178 -0.77 10.23 13.45
C ALA A 178 -0.10 9.95 14.82
N SER A 179 -0.91 9.88 15.88
CA SER A 179 -0.45 9.59 17.24
C SER A 179 -0.30 8.09 17.54
N VAL A 180 -0.87 7.21 16.70
CA VAL A 180 -0.83 5.76 16.89
C VAL A 180 0.57 5.24 16.54
N LYS A 181 1.29 4.71 17.54
CA LYS A 181 2.69 4.25 17.41
C LYS A 181 2.84 2.73 17.28
N ASN A 182 1.78 1.99 17.56
CA ASN A 182 1.76 0.54 17.44
C ASN A 182 1.02 0.12 16.16
N SER A 183 1.15 -1.15 15.83
CA SER A 183 0.37 -1.80 14.77
C SER A 183 0.03 -3.21 15.25
N HIS A 184 -1.07 -3.75 14.75
CA HIS A 184 -1.44 -5.12 15.12
C HIS A 184 -0.41 -6.14 14.64
N HIS A 185 -0.27 -7.25 15.35
CA HIS A 185 0.68 -8.33 15.06
C HIS A 185 0.45 -9.02 13.70
N ILE A 186 -0.69 -8.78 13.05
CA ILE A 186 -0.97 -9.23 11.67
C ILE A 186 -0.05 -8.55 10.65
N LEU A 187 0.37 -7.31 10.91
CA LEU A 187 1.12 -6.51 9.94
C LEU A 187 2.38 -7.24 9.41
N PRO A 188 3.29 -7.78 10.25
CA PRO A 188 4.43 -8.58 9.76
C PRO A 188 4.04 -9.73 8.82
N ILE A 189 2.92 -10.43 9.09
CA ILE A 189 2.46 -11.54 8.23
C ILE A 189 2.15 -11.01 6.84
N PHE A 190 1.32 -9.97 6.76
CA PHE A 190 0.88 -9.43 5.46
C PHE A 190 2.04 -8.76 4.73
N MET A 191 2.92 -8.05 5.45
CA MET A 191 4.14 -7.46 4.85
C MET A 191 5.00 -8.54 4.18
N HIS A 192 5.33 -9.62 4.88
CA HIS A 192 6.17 -10.68 4.32
C HIS A 192 5.56 -11.42 3.13
N HIS A 193 4.23 -11.49 3.08
CA HIS A 193 3.50 -12.21 2.03
C HIS A 193 3.09 -11.33 0.85
N PHE A 194 2.79 -10.04 1.05
CA PHE A 194 2.21 -9.16 0.03
C PHE A 194 2.90 -7.78 -0.08
N GLY A 195 3.81 -7.43 0.82
CA GLY A 195 4.51 -6.14 0.82
C GLY A 195 3.88 -5.10 1.75
N CYS A 196 4.52 -3.94 1.91
CA CYS A 196 4.23 -2.98 2.98
C CYS A 196 2.84 -2.32 2.92
N VAL A 197 2.33 -2.08 1.71
CA VAL A 197 1.04 -1.41 1.49
C VAL A 197 0.32 -2.08 0.32
N CYS A 198 -1.00 -2.25 0.45
CA CYS A 198 -1.80 -2.89 -0.59
C CYS A 198 -2.04 -1.94 -1.77
N PRO A 199 -1.72 -2.33 -3.02
CA PRO A 199 -2.17 -1.57 -4.18
C PRO A 199 -3.68 -1.66 -4.29
N SER A 200 -4.40 -0.54 -4.35
CA SER A 200 -5.82 -0.52 -4.74
C SER A 200 -5.95 -0.56 -6.25
N TYR A 201 -7.11 -0.98 -6.75
CA TYR A 201 -7.39 -0.90 -8.19
C TYR A 201 -7.33 0.55 -8.70
N GLU A 202 -7.82 1.52 -7.90
CA GLU A 202 -7.68 2.94 -8.23
C GLU A 202 -6.21 3.34 -8.39
N SER A 203 -5.33 2.90 -7.48
CA SER A 203 -3.89 3.21 -7.56
C SER A 203 -3.22 2.64 -8.81
N ILE A 204 -3.59 1.42 -9.22
CA ILE A 204 -3.07 0.79 -10.44
C ILE A 204 -3.53 1.56 -11.68
N GLU A 205 -4.80 1.94 -11.76
CA GLU A 205 -5.34 2.69 -12.90
C GLU A 205 -4.81 4.13 -12.96
N VAL A 206 -4.58 4.78 -11.81
CA VAL A 206 -3.88 6.07 -11.75
C VAL A 206 -2.47 5.93 -12.32
N ILE A 207 -1.67 4.97 -11.84
CA ILE A 207 -0.30 4.75 -12.32
C ILE A 207 -0.32 4.45 -13.82
N LYS A 208 -1.26 3.63 -14.29
CA LYS A 208 -1.45 3.33 -15.71
C LYS A 208 -1.71 4.59 -16.54
N ALA A 209 -2.61 5.46 -16.09
CA ALA A 209 -2.91 6.71 -16.78
C ALA A 209 -1.69 7.63 -16.87
N VAL A 210 -0.97 7.84 -15.76
CA VAL A 210 0.17 8.78 -15.71
C VAL A 210 1.44 8.20 -16.33
N SER A 211 1.56 6.88 -16.44
CA SER A 211 2.66 6.22 -17.14
C SER A 211 2.72 6.58 -18.62
N ARG A 212 1.57 6.85 -19.26
CA ARG A 212 1.47 7.10 -20.71
C ARG A 212 2.19 6.02 -21.54
N LYS A 213 2.13 4.75 -21.10
CA LYS A 213 2.81 3.58 -21.67
C LYS A 213 4.34 3.57 -21.55
N ARG A 214 4.94 4.50 -20.82
CA ARG A 214 6.36 4.47 -20.48
C ARG A 214 6.63 3.33 -19.49
N ASN A 215 7.90 2.90 -19.39
CA ASN A 215 8.25 1.93 -18.38
C ASN A 215 8.18 2.56 -16.99
N ILE A 216 7.96 1.73 -15.99
CA ILE A 216 7.96 2.11 -14.58
C ILE A 216 9.19 1.48 -13.93
N ILE A 217 9.94 2.27 -13.17
CA ILE A 217 11.00 1.80 -12.29
C ILE A 217 10.38 1.67 -10.90
N ASP A 218 10.09 0.45 -10.46
CA ASP A 218 9.68 0.14 -9.08
C ASP A 218 10.94 0.05 -8.23
N MET A 219 11.31 1.17 -7.61
CA MET A 219 12.58 1.36 -6.90
C MET A 219 12.41 1.04 -5.42
N GLY A 220 13.20 0.09 -4.91
CA GLY A 220 12.95 -0.52 -3.60
C GLY A 220 11.75 -1.46 -3.64
N SER A 221 11.63 -2.24 -4.71
CA SER A 221 10.44 -3.09 -5.01
C SER A 221 10.12 -4.16 -3.95
N GLY A 222 11.02 -4.43 -3.01
CA GLY A 222 10.85 -5.40 -1.95
C GLY A 222 10.56 -6.79 -2.49
N ASN A 223 9.41 -7.35 -2.12
CA ASN A 223 8.99 -8.66 -2.63
C ASN A 223 8.36 -8.64 -4.03
N GLY A 224 8.18 -7.45 -4.63
CA GLY A 224 7.67 -7.28 -5.98
C GLY A 224 6.15 -7.45 -6.14
N TYR A 225 5.34 -7.44 -5.08
CA TYR A 225 3.87 -7.55 -5.22
C TYR A 225 3.29 -6.42 -6.08
N TRP A 226 3.73 -5.17 -5.85
CA TRP A 226 3.32 -4.03 -6.68
C TRP A 226 3.74 -4.21 -8.13
N THR A 227 4.99 -4.57 -8.39
CA THR A 227 5.46 -4.91 -9.74
C THR A 227 4.59 -5.98 -10.39
N TYR A 228 4.30 -7.08 -9.69
CA TYR A 228 3.48 -8.17 -10.21
C TYR A 228 2.05 -7.69 -10.55
N MET A 229 1.41 -6.93 -9.66
CA MET A 229 0.08 -6.36 -9.88
C MET A 229 0.04 -5.38 -11.06
N LEU A 230 1.04 -4.51 -11.21
CA LEU A 230 1.15 -3.57 -12.33
C LEU A 230 1.39 -4.30 -13.66
N ARG A 231 2.23 -5.34 -13.67
CA ARG A 231 2.45 -6.18 -14.87
C ARG A 231 1.17 -6.91 -15.29
N ARG A 232 0.40 -7.45 -14.34
CA ARG A 232 -0.93 -8.02 -14.61
C ARG A 232 -1.94 -7.01 -15.18
N ALA A 233 -1.73 -5.70 -14.92
CA ALA A 233 -2.51 -4.62 -15.51
C ALA A 233 -2.03 -4.19 -16.92
N GLY A 234 -1.00 -4.86 -17.45
CA GLY A 234 -0.44 -4.62 -18.78
C GLY A 234 0.65 -3.55 -18.82
N LEU A 235 1.26 -3.22 -17.68
CA LEU A 235 2.33 -2.23 -17.59
C LEU A 235 3.72 -2.88 -17.68
N THR A 236 4.67 -2.18 -18.28
CA THR A 236 6.09 -2.57 -18.29
C THR A 236 6.76 -2.01 -17.04
N VAL A 237 7.20 -2.90 -16.15
CA VAL A 237 7.79 -2.53 -14.86
C VAL A 237 9.13 -3.22 -14.68
N ALA A 238 10.16 -2.43 -14.37
CA ALA A 238 11.46 -2.89 -13.92
C ALA A 238 11.53 -2.79 -12.39
N ALA A 239 11.60 -3.93 -11.71
CA ALA A 239 11.78 -3.99 -10.27
C ALA A 239 13.25 -3.89 -9.91
N VAL A 240 13.59 -2.95 -9.03
CA VAL A 240 14.96 -2.73 -8.55
C VAL A 240 14.94 -2.78 -7.04
N ASP A 241 15.80 -3.60 -6.45
CA ASP A 241 15.95 -3.70 -5.00
C ASP A 241 17.37 -4.16 -4.65
N ASN A 242 17.87 -3.79 -3.48
CA ASN A 242 19.19 -4.24 -3.01
C ASN A 242 19.12 -5.53 -2.16
N MET A 243 17.91 -6.06 -1.94
CA MET A 243 17.59 -7.27 -1.18
C MET A 243 18.10 -7.24 0.27
N GLN A 244 18.22 -6.06 0.87
CA GLN A 244 18.57 -5.94 2.29
C GLN A 244 17.44 -6.43 3.21
N SER A 245 16.19 -6.24 2.79
CA SER A 245 15.01 -6.73 3.50
C SER A 245 14.73 -8.18 3.12
N LEU A 246 14.47 -9.04 4.12
CA LEU A 246 14.08 -10.42 3.91
C LEU A 246 12.56 -10.52 3.79
N TRP A 247 12.09 -11.10 2.69
CA TRP A 247 10.68 -11.38 2.45
C TRP A 247 10.43 -12.88 2.49
N ARG A 248 9.24 -13.27 2.96
CA ARG A 248 8.89 -14.69 2.99
C ARG A 248 8.44 -15.17 1.62
N THR A 249 7.67 -14.35 0.92
CA THR A 249 7.17 -14.60 -0.42
C THR A 249 7.74 -13.57 -1.36
N MET A 250 8.32 -14.01 -2.48
CA MET A 250 8.64 -13.17 -3.63
C MET A 250 7.56 -13.36 -4.71
N TRP A 251 7.13 -12.28 -5.35
CA TRP A 251 6.09 -12.30 -6.39
C TRP A 251 6.64 -12.26 -7.81
N ILE A 252 7.92 -11.93 -7.94
CA ILE A 252 8.66 -11.90 -9.19
C ILE A 252 10.01 -12.57 -8.97
N ASP A 253 10.57 -13.11 -10.04
CA ASP A 253 11.87 -13.81 -10.05
C ASP A 253 12.97 -13.02 -10.76
N ASP A 254 12.62 -11.88 -11.36
CA ASP A 254 13.47 -11.07 -12.21
C ASP A 254 13.85 -9.72 -11.58
N THR A 255 13.81 -9.62 -10.24
CA THR A 255 14.24 -8.38 -9.56
C THR A 255 15.70 -8.07 -9.89
N ILE A 256 15.95 -6.83 -10.29
CA ILE A 256 17.29 -6.33 -10.57
C ILE A 256 17.95 -6.01 -9.23
N VAL A 257 18.84 -6.92 -8.78
CA VAL A 257 19.53 -6.80 -7.49
C VAL A 257 20.66 -5.78 -7.59
N GLU A 258 20.38 -4.52 -7.27
CA GLU A 258 21.33 -3.41 -7.42
C GLU A 258 20.99 -2.24 -6.48
N ASP A 259 22.01 -1.43 -6.16
CA ASP A 259 21.80 -0.13 -5.54
C ASP A 259 21.00 0.81 -6.46
N GLY A 260 20.01 1.50 -5.91
CA GLY A 260 19.08 2.31 -6.69
C GLY A 260 19.71 3.49 -7.42
N ILE A 261 20.71 4.16 -6.81
CA ILE A 261 21.42 5.28 -7.43
C ILE A 261 22.30 4.80 -8.57
N LYS A 262 22.99 3.67 -8.35
CA LYS A 262 23.78 3.01 -9.39
C LYS A 262 22.90 2.60 -10.58
N PHE A 263 21.74 2.01 -10.31
CA PHE A 263 20.77 1.65 -11.34
C PHE A 263 20.32 2.88 -12.15
N LEU A 264 19.89 3.95 -11.47
CA LEU A 264 19.44 5.18 -12.13
C LEU A 264 20.53 5.75 -13.04
N LYS A 265 21.78 5.85 -12.58
CA LYS A 265 22.91 6.33 -13.40
C LYS A 265 23.09 5.51 -14.67
N ARG A 266 22.99 4.18 -14.59
CA ARG A 266 23.06 3.30 -15.76
C ARG A 266 21.86 3.48 -16.71
N LYS A 267 20.69 3.79 -16.17
CA LYS A 267 19.43 3.99 -16.91
C LYS A 267 19.23 5.47 -17.29
N SER A 268 20.29 6.21 -17.58
CA SER A 268 20.22 7.63 -17.97
C SER A 268 19.39 8.48 -17.01
N SER A 269 19.57 8.26 -15.70
CA SER A 269 18.81 8.88 -14.61
C SER A 269 17.28 8.69 -14.68
N GLY A 270 16.82 7.63 -15.36
CA GLY A 270 15.38 7.31 -15.49
C GLY A 270 14.60 8.36 -16.29
N LYS A 271 15.27 9.15 -17.15
CA LYS A 271 14.69 10.31 -17.83
C LYS A 271 13.39 10.01 -18.60
N GLU A 272 13.28 8.84 -19.19
CA GLU A 272 12.15 8.43 -20.04
C GLU A 272 11.15 7.50 -19.32
N ASP A 273 11.41 7.16 -18.06
CA ASP A 273 10.64 6.21 -17.28
C ASP A 273 9.82 6.95 -16.22
N VAL A 274 8.83 6.28 -15.62
CA VAL A 274 8.14 6.76 -14.41
C VAL A 274 8.80 6.14 -13.19
N LEU A 275 9.12 6.95 -12.17
CA LEU A 275 9.63 6.45 -10.90
C LEU A 275 8.48 6.08 -9.96
N LEU A 276 8.48 4.85 -9.46
CA LEU A 276 7.60 4.38 -8.40
C LEU A 276 8.44 4.08 -7.14
N LEU A 277 8.01 4.63 -6.01
CA LEU A 277 8.54 4.35 -4.68
C LEU A 277 7.42 3.81 -3.80
N VAL A 278 7.50 2.54 -3.40
CA VAL A 278 6.52 1.91 -2.51
C VAL A 278 7.11 1.78 -1.12
N TYR A 279 6.46 2.42 -0.16
CA TYR A 279 6.82 2.45 1.26
C TYR A 279 8.33 2.70 1.48
N PRO A 280 8.91 3.75 0.85
CA PRO A 280 10.35 3.93 0.86
C PRO A 280 10.88 4.12 2.28
N ILE A 281 12.05 3.55 2.55
CA ILE A 281 12.66 3.59 3.89
C ILE A 281 13.09 5.00 4.27
N VAL A 282 13.03 5.29 5.57
CA VAL A 282 13.46 6.58 6.14
C VAL A 282 14.99 6.61 6.37
N SER A 283 15.61 5.45 6.53
CA SER A 283 17.04 5.35 6.83
C SER A 283 17.93 5.69 5.64
N LEU A 284 19.17 6.10 5.94
CA LEU A 284 20.24 6.32 4.97
C LEU A 284 19.94 7.41 3.92
N ASP A 285 18.94 8.25 4.18
CA ASP A 285 18.49 9.30 3.27
C ASP A 285 18.14 8.78 1.86
N PHE A 286 17.74 7.51 1.77
CA PHE A 286 17.51 6.79 0.52
C PHE A 286 16.56 7.55 -0.40
N THR A 287 15.40 7.95 0.12
CA THR A 287 14.37 8.66 -0.66
C THR A 287 14.90 9.96 -1.26
N ARG A 288 15.63 10.78 -0.49
CA ARG A 288 16.17 12.04 -1.00
C ARG A 288 17.20 11.81 -2.11
N GLN A 289 18.09 10.84 -1.92
CA GLN A 289 19.10 10.51 -2.91
C GLN A 289 18.47 10.04 -4.23
N ILE A 290 17.46 9.17 -4.17
CA ILE A 290 16.76 8.67 -5.36
C ILE A 290 16.05 9.81 -6.08
N LEU A 291 15.32 10.66 -5.34
CA LEU A 291 14.62 11.82 -5.92
C LEU A 291 15.59 12.81 -6.55
N ALA A 292 16.75 13.07 -5.93
CA ALA A 292 17.78 13.95 -6.47
C ALA A 292 18.46 13.37 -7.73
N GLY A 293 18.60 12.03 -7.80
CA GLY A 293 19.22 11.34 -8.93
C GLY A 293 18.29 11.12 -10.14
N TYR A 294 16.99 11.35 -9.97
CA TYR A 294 15.97 11.09 -10.98
C TYR A 294 15.72 12.29 -11.90
N ALA A 295 15.87 12.06 -13.21
CA ALA A 295 15.74 13.08 -14.25
C ALA A 295 14.40 13.04 -15.00
N GLY A 296 13.56 12.02 -14.76
CA GLY A 296 12.23 11.92 -15.38
C GLY A 296 11.25 12.97 -14.84
N ASP A 297 10.00 12.89 -15.29
CA ASP A 297 8.98 13.92 -15.05
C ASP A 297 7.82 13.46 -14.16
N VAL A 298 7.60 12.16 -13.98
CA VAL A 298 6.51 11.62 -13.14
C VAL A 298 7.08 10.77 -12.03
N ILE A 299 6.63 11.04 -10.80
CA ILE A 299 6.99 10.30 -9.60
C ILE A 299 5.72 9.83 -8.90
N CYS A 300 5.61 8.53 -8.67
CA CYS A 300 4.56 7.91 -7.88
C CYS A 300 5.16 7.47 -6.53
N ILE A 301 4.53 7.85 -5.42
CA ILE A 301 4.95 7.42 -4.07
C ILE A 301 3.74 6.82 -3.37
N ALA A 302 3.80 5.54 -3.02
CA ALA A 302 2.83 4.90 -2.15
C ALA A 302 3.42 4.83 -0.74
N GLY A 303 2.80 5.49 0.24
CA GLY A 303 3.32 5.50 1.60
C GLY A 303 2.45 6.31 2.56
N THR A 304 2.97 6.55 3.76
CA THR A 304 2.20 7.17 4.82
C THR A 304 1.95 8.65 4.53
N GLN A 305 0.71 9.09 4.74
CA GLN A 305 0.29 10.48 4.47
C GLN A 305 0.26 11.39 5.68
N ASN A 306 0.39 10.85 6.89
CA ASN A 306 0.47 11.63 8.12
C ASN A 306 1.92 11.76 8.62
N SER A 307 2.10 12.53 9.69
CA SER A 307 3.40 12.91 10.25
C SER A 307 4.02 11.87 11.21
N ASN A 308 3.61 10.59 11.12
CA ASN A 308 4.14 9.57 12.04
C ASN A 308 5.59 9.15 11.74
N GLY A 309 6.13 9.52 10.57
CA GLY A 309 7.53 9.33 10.20
C GLY A 309 7.92 7.90 9.82
N TYR A 310 6.98 7.04 9.41
CA TYR A 310 7.29 5.65 9.03
C TYR A 310 7.87 5.48 7.62
N THR A 311 7.56 6.38 6.69
CA THR A 311 7.95 6.23 5.27
C THR A 311 8.53 7.51 4.71
N ALA A 312 9.39 7.36 3.70
CA ALA A 312 10.03 8.41 2.91
C ALA A 312 10.98 9.31 3.71
N PHE A 313 10.45 10.03 4.70
CA PHE A 313 11.17 10.99 5.52
C PHE A 313 10.72 10.88 6.98
N LYS A 314 11.67 11.14 7.89
CA LYS A 314 11.43 11.02 9.33
C LYS A 314 10.57 12.15 9.89
N ASP A 315 10.88 13.38 9.48
CA ASP A 315 10.45 14.60 10.17
C ASP A 315 9.52 15.48 9.30
N ILE A 316 9.11 15.01 8.13
CA ILE A 316 8.28 15.74 7.17
C ILE A 316 7.44 14.77 6.35
N THR A 317 6.20 15.14 6.00
CA THR A 317 5.39 14.32 5.11
C THR A 317 5.89 14.38 3.66
N VAL A 318 5.49 13.39 2.84
CA VAL A 318 5.79 13.40 1.40
C VAL A 318 5.25 14.67 0.72
N ALA A 319 4.02 15.07 1.05
CA ALA A 319 3.40 16.26 0.49
C ALA A 319 4.19 17.54 0.82
N GLU A 320 4.53 17.73 2.10
CA GLU A 320 5.29 18.91 2.54
C GLU A 320 6.72 18.92 1.98
N TYR A 321 7.37 17.76 1.86
CA TYR A 321 8.70 17.69 1.25
C TYR A 321 8.67 18.16 -0.20
N PHE A 322 7.68 17.71 -0.98
CA PHE A 322 7.57 18.15 -2.37
C PHE A 322 7.24 19.64 -2.51
N GLU A 323 6.41 20.18 -1.62
CA GLU A 323 6.08 21.60 -1.58
C GLU A 323 7.30 22.47 -1.24
N LYS A 324 8.11 22.06 -0.25
CA LYS A 324 9.24 22.84 0.26
C LYS A 324 10.52 22.66 -0.56
N GLU A 325 10.85 21.41 -0.91
CA GLU A 325 12.15 21.03 -1.44
C GLU A 325 12.13 20.69 -2.95
N MET A 326 11.03 20.15 -3.47
CA MET A 326 10.91 19.74 -4.88
C MET A 326 10.02 20.71 -5.68
N LYS A 327 10.30 22.03 -5.60
CA LYS A 327 9.45 23.10 -6.15
C LYS A 327 9.17 23.02 -7.65
N ASN A 328 10.03 22.33 -8.39
CA ASN A 328 9.88 22.04 -9.82
C ASN A 328 8.88 20.90 -10.12
N PHE A 329 8.35 20.22 -9.10
CA PHE A 329 7.27 19.28 -9.20
C PHE A 329 5.98 19.87 -8.63
N GLN A 330 4.85 19.37 -9.11
CA GLN A 330 3.52 19.66 -8.58
C GLN A 330 2.82 18.35 -8.26
N LYS A 331 2.09 18.32 -7.14
CA LYS A 331 1.23 17.18 -6.78
C LYS A 331 -0.01 17.20 -7.67
N ILE A 332 -0.18 16.19 -8.51
CA ILE A 332 -1.33 16.07 -9.40
C ILE A 332 -2.36 15.04 -8.92
N VAL A 333 -1.94 14.08 -8.08
CA VAL A 333 -2.83 13.09 -7.47
C VAL A 333 -2.44 12.85 -6.03
N GLN A 334 -3.44 12.68 -5.17
CA GLN A 334 -3.34 12.08 -3.84
C GLN A 334 -4.62 11.27 -3.59
N ILE A 335 -4.52 9.96 -3.48
CA ILE A 335 -5.66 9.08 -3.20
C ILE A 335 -5.36 8.17 -2.01
N PRO A 336 -6.35 7.85 -1.17
CA PRO A 336 -6.13 6.91 -0.08
C PRO A 336 -5.76 5.53 -0.61
N LEU A 337 -4.94 4.82 0.16
CA LEU A 337 -4.66 3.40 -0.02
C LEU A 337 -5.30 2.58 1.10
N PRO A 338 -5.56 1.28 0.89
CA PRO A 338 -5.99 0.36 1.93
C PRO A 338 -4.96 0.37 3.07
N SER A 339 -5.30 1.04 4.16
CA SER A 339 -4.40 1.31 5.28
C SER A 339 -4.60 0.25 6.36
N PHE A 340 -3.51 -0.32 6.88
CA PHE A 340 -3.59 -1.16 8.07
C PHE A 340 -4.17 -0.40 9.26
N ALA A 341 -4.72 -1.13 10.23
CA ALA A 341 -5.21 -0.53 11.46
C ALA A 341 -4.13 0.32 12.15
N GLY A 342 -4.46 1.59 12.42
CA GLY A 342 -3.53 2.56 12.98
C GLY A 342 -2.55 3.19 11.96
N LYS A 343 -2.73 2.96 10.66
CA LYS A 343 -1.96 3.57 9.58
C LYS A 343 -2.82 4.48 8.72
N ASP A 344 -2.16 5.32 7.94
CA ASP A 344 -2.79 6.31 7.07
C ASP A 344 -1.97 6.41 5.79
N GLU A 345 -2.34 5.63 4.78
CA GLU A 345 -1.55 5.40 3.58
C GLU A 345 -2.20 6.06 2.36
N ALA A 346 -1.39 6.59 1.44
CA ALA A 346 -1.85 7.19 0.20
C ALA A 346 -0.90 6.90 -0.97
N LEU A 347 -1.46 6.98 -2.18
CA LEU A 347 -0.67 7.14 -3.40
C LEU A 347 -0.62 8.62 -3.74
N TYR A 348 0.60 9.14 -3.86
CA TYR A 348 0.91 10.45 -4.42
C TYR A 348 1.39 10.30 -5.85
N VAL A 349 0.98 11.22 -6.71
CA VAL A 349 1.63 11.42 -8.01
C VAL A 349 2.06 12.87 -8.14
N PHE A 350 3.34 13.04 -8.48
CA PHE A 350 3.94 14.32 -8.77
C PHE A 350 4.37 14.37 -10.23
N GLU A 351 4.11 15.49 -10.89
CA GLU A 351 4.55 15.75 -12.25
C GLU A 351 5.45 16.99 -12.25
N ARG A 352 6.53 16.95 -13.03
CA ARG A 352 7.45 18.08 -13.20
C ARG A 352 6.68 19.20 -13.91
N LYS A 353 6.77 20.41 -13.37
CA LYS A 353 6.19 21.61 -13.98
C LYS A 353 6.88 21.86 -15.32
N GLU A 354 6.10 22.16 -16.36
CA GLU A 354 6.67 22.69 -17.59
C GLU A 354 7.45 23.95 -17.25
N SER A 355 8.69 24.02 -17.73
CA SER A 355 9.47 25.25 -17.65
C SER A 355 8.67 26.34 -18.35
N SER A 356 8.35 27.43 -17.65
CA SER A 356 7.82 28.65 -18.28
C SER A 356 8.91 29.25 -19.18
N ALA A 357 9.11 28.64 -20.35
CA ALA A 357 9.97 29.15 -21.40
C ALA A 357 9.20 30.28 -22.09
N GLY A 358 9.40 31.51 -21.61
CA GLY A 358 8.70 32.66 -22.20
C GLY A 358 8.79 33.99 -21.47
N GLU A 359 9.80 34.27 -20.64
CA GLU A 359 10.23 35.66 -20.46
C GLU A 359 11.34 35.92 -21.48
N SER A 360 10.90 36.20 -22.71
CA SER A 360 11.71 36.88 -23.71
C SER A 360 12.14 38.21 -23.11
N THR A 361 13.43 38.33 -22.82
CA THR A 361 14.12 39.62 -22.65
C THR A 361 13.84 40.47 -23.88
N SER A 362 12.95 41.45 -23.74
CA SER A 362 12.83 42.61 -24.62
C SER A 362 13.80 43.69 -24.19
#